data_AF-A0A5N9GCQ1-F1
#
_entry.id   AF-A0A5N9GCQ1-F1
#
_cell.length_a   1.000
_cell.length_b   1.000
_cell.length_c   1.000
_cell.angle_alpha   90.00
_cell.angle_beta   90.00
_cell.angle_gamma   90.00
#
_symmetry.space_group_name_H-M   'P 1'
#
loop_
_entity.id
_entity.type
_entity.pdbx_description
1 polymer ?
#
loop_
_entity_poly.entity_id
_entity_poly.type
_entity_poly.pdbx_seq_one_letter_code
_entity_poly.pdbx_strand_id
1 'polypeptide(L)'
;MGRVSWLPWAIFIIAVPLFLITASVTWAFNSPGLYNDGFEKYSISRISGITDSDLRQVGADIRSYINSGYEPLDVQASILGTERDLFNDREVAHMKDVKQLVRGVYVLALASALYLAAMVVIGFALYRGRFVADLAKRLAWGGGLTLVLLIVFGLVALVGFDSVFLKFHQLSFANDFWRLDPRTDYLVRIFPQDFWFDATLWVAVRAISGALVLTVAGSGFLVYRKYSGWQRAMDGLDSVHES
;
A
#
# COMPACT_ATOMS: atom_id res chain seq x y z
N MET A 1 -20.89 -23.21 19.76
CA MET A 1 -20.40 -21.98 19.09
C MET A 1 -20.37 -22.27 17.60
N GLY A 2 -21.45 -21.90 16.90
CA GLY A 2 -21.76 -22.37 15.55
C GLY A 2 -20.82 -21.81 14.48
N ARG A 3 -20.77 -22.51 13.34
CA ARG A 3 -19.93 -22.26 12.14
C ARG A 3 -19.91 -20.82 11.60
N VAL A 4 -20.68 -19.89 12.15
CA VAL A 4 -20.74 -18.47 11.80
C VAL A 4 -19.65 -17.63 12.51
N SER A 5 -19.08 -18.08 13.64
CA SER A 5 -18.17 -17.24 14.44
C SER A 5 -16.74 -17.12 13.90
N TRP A 6 -16.29 -18.00 12.99
CA TRP A 6 -14.92 -18.00 12.49
C TRP A 6 -14.76 -17.14 11.23
N LEU A 7 -15.82 -17.04 10.41
CA LEU A 7 -15.77 -16.35 9.12
C LEU A 7 -15.41 -14.85 9.26
N PRO A 8 -16.01 -14.07 10.18
CA PRO A 8 -15.60 -12.68 10.39
C PRO A 8 -14.14 -12.55 10.80
N TRP A 9 -13.61 -13.50 11.58
CA TRP A 9 -12.20 -13.48 11.94
C TRP A 9 -11.27 -13.86 10.79
N ALA A 10 -11.66 -14.80 9.93
CA ALA A 10 -10.91 -15.11 8.72
C ALA A 10 -10.85 -13.90 7.77
N ILE A 11 -11.99 -13.23 7.56
CA ILE A 11 -12.06 -12.01 6.75
C ILE A 11 -11.23 -10.89 7.41
N PHE A 12 -11.26 -10.74 8.73
CA PHE A 12 -10.39 -9.79 9.45
C PHE A 12 -8.91 -10.03 9.19
N ILE A 13 -8.45 -11.28 9.26
CA ILE A 13 -7.05 -11.63 9.00
C ILE A 13 -6.65 -11.29 7.56
N ILE A 14 -7.54 -11.48 6.59
CA ILE A 14 -7.32 -11.12 5.17
C ILE A 14 -7.42 -9.61 4.94
N ALA A 15 -8.30 -8.92 5.67
CA ALA A 15 -8.48 -7.48 5.54
C ALA A 15 -7.25 -6.70 6.03
N VAL A 16 -6.46 -7.24 6.96
CA VAL A 16 -5.22 -6.61 7.43
C VAL A 16 -4.17 -6.42 6.31
N PRO A 17 -3.71 -7.46 5.59
CA PRO A 17 -2.78 -7.28 4.46
C PRO A 17 -3.39 -6.42 3.36
N LEU A 18 -4.68 -6.62 3.06
CA LEU A 18 -5.39 -5.81 2.07
C LEU A 18 -5.29 -4.32 2.43
N PHE A 19 -5.62 -3.95 3.67
CA PHE A 19 -5.55 -2.58 4.16
C PHE A 19 -4.11 -2.06 4.16
N LEU A 20 -3.15 -2.78 4.75
CA LEU A 20 -1.77 -2.30 4.87
C LEU A 20 -1.12 -2.06 3.50
N ILE A 21 -1.36 -2.94 2.53
CA ILE A 21 -0.82 -2.82 1.18
C ILE A 21 -1.53 -1.68 0.44
N THR A 22 -2.86 -1.69 0.38
CA THR A 22 -3.62 -0.67 -0.38
C THR A 22 -3.52 0.73 0.22
N ALA A 23 -3.41 0.88 1.54
CA ALA A 23 -3.13 2.15 2.19
C ALA A 23 -1.72 2.65 1.88
N SER A 24 -0.72 1.76 1.84
CA SER A 24 0.66 2.12 1.46
C SER A 24 0.75 2.54 -0.01
N VAL A 25 0.05 1.85 -0.92
CA VAL A 25 -0.06 2.24 -2.34
C VAL A 25 -0.79 3.58 -2.48
N THR A 26 -1.91 3.76 -1.76
CA THR A 26 -2.63 5.04 -1.71
C THR A 26 -1.70 6.19 -1.30
N TRP A 27 -0.86 5.97 -0.29
CA TRP A 27 0.10 6.98 0.14
C TRP A 27 1.18 7.23 -0.93
N ALA A 28 1.71 6.18 -1.57
CA ALA A 28 2.71 6.33 -2.63
C ALA A 28 2.21 7.24 -3.77
N PHE A 29 1.01 6.98 -4.30
CA PHE A 29 0.40 7.80 -5.37
C PHE A 29 0.16 9.25 -4.96
N ASN A 30 -0.06 9.52 -3.66
CA ASN A 30 -0.35 10.85 -3.17
C ASN A 30 0.88 11.57 -2.57
N SER A 31 2.07 10.98 -2.63
CA SER A 31 3.27 11.53 -2.01
C SER A 31 4.03 12.45 -2.97
N PRO A 32 4.11 13.77 -2.71
CA PRO A 32 4.98 14.64 -3.50
C PRO A 32 6.45 14.25 -3.38
N GLY A 33 6.87 13.81 -2.20
CA GLY A 33 8.24 13.37 -1.95
C GLY A 33 8.65 12.21 -2.85
N LEU A 34 7.80 11.18 -2.98
CA LEU A 34 8.13 10.01 -3.81
C LEU A 34 8.37 10.39 -5.28
N TYR A 35 7.57 11.33 -5.81
CA TYR A 35 7.73 11.82 -7.18
C TYR A 35 9.00 12.66 -7.31
N ASN A 36 9.19 13.63 -6.43
CA ASN A 36 10.31 14.56 -6.51
C ASN A 36 11.66 13.85 -6.31
N ASP A 37 11.74 12.97 -5.31
CA ASP A 37 12.94 12.17 -5.02
C ASP A 37 13.26 11.25 -6.21
N GLY A 38 12.23 10.66 -6.83
CA GLY A 38 12.40 9.85 -8.03
C GLY A 38 12.88 10.66 -9.24
N PHE A 39 12.30 11.83 -9.46
CA PHE A 39 12.70 12.72 -10.56
C PHE A 39 14.15 13.18 -10.42
N GLU A 40 14.58 13.48 -9.19
CA GLU A 40 15.97 13.82 -8.89
C GLU A 40 16.90 12.61 -9.04
N LYS A 41 16.58 11.49 -8.38
CA LYS A 41 17.40 10.27 -8.39
C LYS A 41 17.70 9.78 -9.80
N TYR A 42 16.73 9.85 -10.71
CA TYR A 42 16.87 9.41 -12.09
C TYR A 42 17.25 10.52 -13.06
N SER A 43 17.60 11.72 -12.55
CA SER A 43 18.00 12.87 -13.37
C SER A 43 17.02 13.17 -14.50
N ILE A 44 15.72 13.09 -14.20
CA ILE A 44 14.64 13.17 -15.20
C ILE A 44 14.72 14.48 -15.99
N SER A 45 15.08 15.58 -15.32
CA SER A 45 15.27 16.88 -15.96
C SER A 45 16.28 16.84 -17.10
N ARG A 46 17.42 16.17 -16.89
CA ARG A 46 18.47 16.02 -17.90
C ARG A 46 18.03 15.18 -19.10
N ILE A 47 17.30 14.08 -18.86
CA ILE A 47 16.95 13.11 -19.93
C ILE A 47 15.69 13.52 -20.71
N SER A 48 14.80 14.28 -20.09
CA SER A 48 13.54 14.75 -20.70
C SER A 48 13.63 16.15 -21.28
N GLY A 49 14.58 16.97 -20.80
CA GLY A 49 14.67 18.39 -21.16
C GLY A 49 13.61 19.27 -20.49
N ILE A 50 12.94 18.75 -19.46
CA ILE A 50 11.94 19.46 -18.63
C ILE A 50 12.65 19.95 -17.37
N THR A 51 12.41 21.20 -16.95
CA THR A 51 13.08 21.73 -15.74
C THR A 51 12.59 21.04 -14.46
N ASP A 52 13.39 21.03 -13.39
CA ASP A 52 12.96 20.42 -12.11
C ASP A 52 11.73 21.11 -11.51
N SER A 53 11.55 22.41 -11.75
CA SER A 53 10.34 23.13 -11.34
C SER A 53 9.11 22.63 -12.10
N ASP A 54 9.23 22.46 -13.42
CA ASP A 54 8.14 21.98 -14.25
C ASP A 54 7.83 20.51 -13.94
N LEU A 55 8.84 19.67 -13.67
CA LEU A 55 8.62 18.28 -13.24
C LEU A 55 7.84 18.20 -11.92
N ARG A 56 8.10 19.08 -10.96
CA ARG A 56 7.31 19.16 -9.72
C ARG A 56 5.85 19.51 -10.01
N GLN A 57 5.60 20.40 -10.96
CA GLN A 57 4.25 20.77 -11.39
C GLN A 57 3.57 19.61 -12.13
N VAL A 58 4.24 18.99 -13.10
CA VAL A 58 3.80 17.77 -13.81
C VAL A 58 3.40 16.68 -12.80
N GLY A 59 4.23 16.43 -11.79
CA GLY A 59 3.91 15.48 -10.72
C GLY A 59 2.67 15.88 -9.92
N ALA A 60 2.47 17.17 -9.66
CA ALA A 60 1.26 17.68 -9.01
C ALA A 60 0.02 17.51 -9.88
N ASP A 61 0.12 17.79 -11.18
CA ASP A 61 -0.98 17.69 -12.13
C ASP A 61 -1.41 16.23 -12.32
N ILE A 62 -0.46 15.29 -12.42
CA ILE A 62 -0.76 13.85 -12.47
C ILE A 62 -1.48 13.40 -11.20
N ARG A 63 -0.99 13.80 -10.01
CA ARG A 63 -1.67 13.48 -8.74
C ARG A 63 -3.07 14.09 -8.69
N SER A 64 -3.24 15.34 -9.14
CA SER A 64 -4.55 16.00 -9.23
C SER A 64 -5.49 15.25 -10.18
N TYR A 65 -4.99 14.84 -11.35
CA TYR A 65 -5.75 14.05 -12.32
C TYR A 65 -6.24 12.72 -11.72
N ILE A 66 -5.37 11.96 -11.06
CA ILE A 66 -5.74 10.68 -10.42
C ILE A 66 -6.85 10.88 -9.37
N ASN A 67 -6.78 11.97 -8.61
CA ASN A 67 -7.70 12.27 -7.50
C ASN A 67 -8.95 13.07 -7.88
N SER A 68 -9.08 13.50 -9.13
CA SER A 68 -10.22 14.33 -9.59
C SER A 68 -11.14 13.57 -10.55
N GLY A 69 -12.30 14.15 -10.85
CA GLY A 69 -13.22 13.66 -11.89
C GLY A 69 -12.80 13.99 -13.32
N TYR A 70 -11.77 14.82 -13.53
CA TYR A 70 -11.43 15.39 -14.83
C TYR A 70 -10.81 14.37 -15.79
N GLU A 71 -11.21 14.42 -17.06
CA GLU A 71 -10.64 13.69 -18.18
C GLU A 71 -10.75 14.54 -19.45
N PRO A 72 -9.78 14.47 -20.39
CA PRO A 72 -8.56 13.66 -20.36
C PRO A 72 -7.50 14.17 -19.36
N LEU A 73 -6.38 13.43 -19.24
CA LEU A 73 -5.18 13.98 -18.60
C LEU A 73 -4.65 15.10 -19.51
N ASP A 74 -4.58 16.32 -18.97
CA ASP A 74 -4.08 17.49 -19.65
C ASP A 74 -2.92 18.07 -18.83
N VAL A 75 -1.70 17.93 -19.35
CA VAL A 75 -0.47 18.36 -18.69
C VAL A 75 0.42 19.00 -19.74
N GLN A 76 0.71 20.29 -19.54
CA GLN A 76 1.64 21.03 -20.37
C GLN A 76 2.96 21.20 -19.63
N ALA A 77 4.06 21.12 -20.38
CA ALA A 77 5.40 21.32 -19.86
C ALA A 77 6.29 22.04 -20.87
N SER A 78 7.23 22.84 -20.39
CA SER A 78 8.28 23.43 -21.22
C SER A 78 9.37 22.39 -21.47
N ILE A 79 9.42 21.88 -22.69
CA ILE A 79 10.45 20.92 -23.12
C ILE A 79 11.47 21.68 -23.94
N LEU A 80 12.70 21.79 -23.41
CA LEU A 80 13.79 22.56 -24.02
C LEU A 80 13.39 24.02 -24.34
N GLY A 81 12.56 24.62 -23.48
CA GLY A 81 12.11 26.01 -23.61
C GLY A 81 10.89 26.22 -24.52
N THR A 82 10.25 25.15 -25.01
CA THR A 82 8.99 25.24 -25.79
C THR A 82 7.86 24.54 -25.06
N GLU A 83 6.80 25.29 -24.74
CA GLU A 83 5.55 24.76 -24.18
C GLU A 83 4.82 23.89 -25.20
N ARG A 84 4.38 22.72 -24.73
CA ARG A 84 3.57 21.76 -25.49
C ARG A 84 2.92 20.77 -24.53
N ASP A 85 1.95 20.03 -25.05
CA ASP A 85 1.37 18.88 -24.35
C ASP A 85 2.46 17.83 -24.09
N LEU A 86 2.55 17.39 -22.84
CA LEU A 86 3.59 16.46 -22.42
C LEU A 86 3.31 15.03 -22.90
N PHE A 87 2.04 14.62 -22.92
CA PHE A 87 1.62 13.26 -23.21
C PHE A 87 0.84 13.17 -24.50
N ASN A 88 1.11 12.15 -25.31
CA ASN A 88 0.32 11.85 -26.51
C ASN A 88 -0.95 11.06 -26.19
N ASP A 89 -1.84 10.91 -27.18
CA ASP A 89 -3.14 10.23 -27.02
C ASP A 89 -3.04 8.81 -26.42
N ARG A 90 -1.98 8.05 -26.76
CA ARG A 90 -1.76 6.70 -26.24
C ARG A 90 -1.40 6.74 -24.75
N GLU A 91 -0.54 7.66 -24.36
CA GLU A 91 -0.13 7.87 -22.96
C GLU A 91 -1.31 8.36 -22.11
N VAL A 92 -2.12 9.27 -22.65
CA VAL A 92 -3.35 9.75 -22.01
C VAL A 92 -4.36 8.62 -21.82
N ALA A 93 -4.55 7.76 -22.84
CA ALA A 93 -5.40 6.59 -22.74
C ALA A 93 -4.89 5.59 -21.68
N HIS A 94 -3.59 5.35 -21.62
CA HIS A 94 -2.99 4.52 -20.58
C HIS A 94 -3.20 5.10 -19.18
N MET A 95 -3.01 6.42 -19.00
CA MET A 95 -3.21 7.09 -17.72
C MET A 95 -4.68 7.07 -17.26
N LYS A 96 -5.64 7.02 -18.19
CA LYS A 96 -7.04 6.77 -17.85
C LYS A 96 -7.26 5.38 -17.24
N ASP A 97 -6.65 4.35 -17.81
CA ASP A 97 -6.72 3.00 -17.24
C ASP A 97 -6.04 2.95 -15.86
N VAL A 98 -4.86 3.58 -15.71
CA VAL A 98 -4.16 3.70 -14.43
C VAL A 98 -5.04 4.41 -13.39
N LYS A 99 -5.73 5.50 -13.76
CA LYS A 99 -6.65 6.21 -12.88
C LYS A 99 -7.77 5.31 -12.35
N GLN A 100 -8.36 4.48 -13.21
CA GLN A 100 -9.40 3.54 -12.79
C GLN A 100 -8.84 2.48 -11.83
N LEU A 101 -7.67 1.93 -12.13
CA LEU A 101 -6.99 0.95 -11.26
C LEU A 101 -6.67 1.54 -9.87
N VAL A 102 -6.11 2.75 -9.83
CA VAL A 102 -5.78 3.44 -8.58
C VAL A 102 -7.03 3.78 -7.76
N ARG A 103 -8.12 4.20 -8.41
CA ARG A 103 -9.42 4.37 -7.72
C ARG A 103 -9.92 3.06 -7.12
N GLY A 104 -9.74 1.93 -7.80
CA GLY A 104 -10.02 0.61 -7.23
C GLY A 104 -9.21 0.32 -5.97
N VAL A 105 -7.92 0.67 -5.97
CA VAL A 105 -7.05 0.58 -4.79
C VAL A 105 -7.57 1.46 -3.65
N TYR A 106 -8.01 2.70 -3.91
CA TYR A 106 -8.57 3.59 -2.90
C TYR A 106 -9.85 3.01 -2.28
N VAL A 107 -10.73 2.45 -3.11
CA VAL A 107 -11.96 1.79 -2.64
C VAL A 107 -11.63 0.58 -1.76
N LEU A 108 -10.66 -0.25 -2.16
CA LEU A 108 -10.22 -1.40 -1.35
C LEU A 108 -9.58 -0.96 -0.02
N ALA A 109 -8.77 0.10 -0.03
CA ALA A 109 -8.21 0.68 1.18
C ALA A 109 -9.30 1.16 2.14
N LEU A 110 -10.28 1.91 1.62
CA LEU A 110 -11.40 2.41 2.42
C LEU A 110 -12.28 1.27 2.94
N ALA A 111 -12.68 0.33 2.08
CA ALA A 111 -13.54 -0.78 2.45
C ALA A 111 -12.89 -1.68 3.52
N SER A 112 -11.61 -2.00 3.36
CA SER A 112 -10.86 -2.78 4.35
C SER A 112 -10.70 -2.01 5.67
N ALA A 113 -10.40 -0.70 5.62
CA ALA A 113 -10.33 0.15 6.81
C ALA A 113 -11.67 0.19 7.58
N LEU A 114 -12.78 0.44 6.87
CA LEU A 114 -14.12 0.48 7.45
C LEU A 114 -14.50 -0.86 8.07
N TYR A 115 -14.19 -1.96 7.40
CA TYR A 115 -14.43 -3.30 7.92
C TYR A 115 -13.65 -3.58 9.21
N LEU A 116 -12.34 -3.29 9.21
CA LEU A 116 -11.49 -3.46 10.40
C LEU A 116 -11.98 -2.57 11.55
N ALA A 117 -12.32 -1.31 11.28
CA ALA A 117 -12.85 -0.37 12.27
C ALA A 117 -14.19 -0.85 12.84
N ALA A 118 -15.12 -1.30 12.00
CA ALA A 118 -16.40 -1.84 12.42
C ALA A 118 -16.23 -3.07 13.33
N MET A 119 -15.32 -3.99 12.98
CA MET A 119 -15.00 -5.15 13.80
C MET A 119 -14.46 -4.76 15.18
N VAL A 120 -13.61 -3.74 15.24
CA VAL A 120 -13.09 -3.19 16.50
C VAL A 120 -14.22 -2.58 17.33
N VAL A 121 -14.99 -1.66 16.75
CA VAL A 121 -16.07 -0.93 17.45
C VAL A 121 -17.15 -1.90 17.96
N ILE A 122 -17.66 -2.78 17.10
CA ILE A 122 -18.71 -3.75 17.46
C ILE A 122 -18.16 -4.75 18.48
N GLY A 123 -16.93 -5.22 18.29
CA GLY A 123 -16.29 -6.16 19.22
C GLY A 123 -16.15 -5.61 20.63
N PHE A 124 -15.72 -4.35 20.76
CA PHE A 124 -15.64 -3.68 22.06
C PHE A 124 -17.02 -3.38 22.66
N ALA A 125 -18.00 -2.97 21.85
CA ALA A 125 -19.35 -2.70 22.30
C ALA A 125 -20.02 -3.95 22.91
N LEU A 126 -19.84 -5.12 22.28
CA LEU A 126 -20.48 -6.37 22.69
C LEU A 126 -19.70 -7.13 23.79
N TYR A 127 -18.37 -7.18 23.70
CA TYR A 127 -17.55 -8.07 24.53
C TYR A 127 -16.58 -7.34 25.48
N ARG A 128 -16.50 -6.01 25.39
CA ARG A 128 -15.67 -5.15 26.27
C ARG A 128 -14.24 -5.66 26.41
N GLY A 129 -13.69 -5.69 27.63
CA GLY A 129 -12.33 -6.15 27.90
C GLY A 129 -12.05 -7.61 27.51
N ARG A 130 -13.08 -8.46 27.33
CA ARG A 130 -12.89 -9.85 26.87
C ARG A 130 -12.45 -9.90 25.40
N PHE A 131 -12.80 -8.89 24.61
CA PHE A 131 -12.45 -8.78 23.19
C PHE A 131 -10.94 -8.57 22.95
N VAL A 132 -10.23 -7.96 23.90
CA VAL A 132 -8.86 -7.47 23.68
C VAL A 132 -7.89 -8.59 23.29
N ALA A 133 -7.91 -9.72 23.98
CA ALA A 133 -7.05 -10.85 23.60
C ALA A 133 -7.46 -11.46 22.27
N ASP A 134 -8.76 -11.43 21.96
CA ASP A 134 -9.19 -11.94 20.67
C ASP A 134 -8.66 -11.07 19.54
N LEU A 135 -8.88 -9.76 19.62
CA LEU A 135 -8.37 -8.78 18.68
C LEU A 135 -6.84 -8.85 18.53
N ALA A 136 -6.09 -8.85 19.64
CA ALA A 136 -4.63 -8.91 19.63
C ALA A 136 -4.10 -10.14 18.86
N LYS A 137 -4.74 -11.30 19.05
CA LYS A 137 -4.39 -12.54 18.33
C LYS A 137 -4.60 -12.41 16.83
N ARG A 138 -5.71 -11.80 16.37
CA ARG A 138 -6.00 -11.70 14.93
C ARG A 138 -5.24 -10.58 14.25
N LEU A 139 -4.91 -9.50 14.97
CA LEU A 139 -3.93 -8.51 14.50
C LEU A 139 -2.56 -9.14 14.30
N ALA A 140 -2.11 -9.99 15.23
CA ALA A 140 -0.84 -10.70 15.09
C ALA A 140 -0.84 -11.68 13.90
N TRP A 141 -1.94 -12.42 13.70
CA TRP A 141 -2.08 -13.30 12.54
C TRP A 141 -2.17 -12.55 11.21
N GLY A 142 -2.93 -11.45 11.16
CA GLY A 142 -3.01 -10.60 9.96
C GLY A 142 -1.69 -9.92 9.63
N GLY A 143 -0.97 -9.44 10.64
CA GLY A 143 0.39 -8.90 10.48
C GLY A 143 1.37 -9.96 9.99
N GLY A 144 1.38 -11.15 10.62
CA GLY A 144 2.21 -12.28 10.19
C GLY A 144 1.92 -12.72 8.75
N LEU A 145 0.64 -12.82 8.37
CA LEU A 145 0.24 -13.11 6.99
C LEU A 145 0.76 -12.04 6.02
N THR A 146 0.64 -10.76 6.38
CA THR A 146 1.16 -9.64 5.56
C THR A 146 2.66 -9.77 5.34
N LEU A 147 3.43 -10.08 6.40
CA LEU A 147 4.89 -10.28 6.31
C LEU A 147 5.24 -11.44 5.38
N VAL A 148 4.57 -12.58 5.52
CA VAL A 148 4.82 -13.75 4.66
C VAL A 148 4.55 -13.40 3.20
N LEU A 149 3.40 -12.77 2.90
CA LEU A 149 3.05 -12.38 1.53
C LEU A 149 4.08 -11.41 0.93
N LEU A 150 4.51 -10.41 1.70
CA LEU A 150 5.48 -9.41 1.22
C LEU A 150 6.90 -9.97 1.09
N ILE A 151 7.32 -10.91 1.94
CA ILE A 151 8.60 -11.62 1.79
C ILE A 151 8.58 -12.45 0.50
N VAL A 152 7.53 -13.24 0.28
CA VAL A 152 7.39 -14.06 -0.92
C VAL A 152 7.38 -13.19 -2.18
N PHE A 153 6.56 -12.13 -2.18
CA PHE A 153 6.52 -11.18 -3.29
C PHE A 153 7.87 -10.49 -3.50
N GLY A 154 8.51 -10.02 -2.43
CA GLY A 154 9.81 -9.35 -2.49
C GLY A 154 10.90 -10.23 -3.09
N LEU A 155 10.95 -11.51 -2.71
CA LEU A 155 11.90 -12.47 -3.31
C LEU A 155 11.68 -12.64 -4.82
N VAL A 156 10.42 -12.71 -5.27
CA VAL A 156 10.10 -12.80 -6.71
C VAL A 156 10.49 -11.50 -7.43
N ALA A 157 10.16 -10.35 -6.85
CA ALA A 157 10.46 -9.04 -7.43
C ALA A 157 11.97 -8.75 -7.50
N LEU A 158 12.76 -9.20 -6.51
CA LEU A 158 14.22 -9.04 -6.49
C LEU A 158 14.93 -9.85 -7.58
N VAL A 159 14.39 -11.01 -7.95
CA VAL A 159 14.99 -11.87 -8.98
C VAL A 159 14.66 -11.39 -10.40
N GLY A 160 13.52 -10.73 -10.60
CA GLY A 160 13.10 -10.30 -11.93
C GLY A 160 11.97 -9.28 -11.94
N PHE A 161 12.27 -8.04 -11.53
CA PHE A 161 11.29 -6.96 -11.51
C PHE A 161 10.68 -6.70 -12.89
N ASP A 162 11.47 -6.75 -13.97
CA ASP A 162 11.01 -6.59 -15.36
C ASP A 162 9.85 -7.53 -15.69
N SER A 163 9.98 -8.81 -15.30
CA SER A 163 8.97 -9.83 -15.53
C SER A 163 7.72 -9.61 -14.67
N VAL A 164 7.89 -9.15 -13.43
CA VAL A 164 6.78 -8.79 -12.54
C VAL A 164 6.03 -7.58 -13.08
N PHE A 165 6.76 -6.54 -13.52
CA PHE A 165 6.22 -5.33 -14.10
C PHE A 165 5.45 -5.62 -15.39
N LEU A 166 6.00 -6.46 -16.28
CA LEU A 166 5.30 -6.89 -17.49
C LEU A 166 4.02 -7.67 -17.16
N LYS A 167 4.08 -8.65 -16.26
CA LYS A 167 2.90 -9.44 -15.85
C LYS A 167 1.84 -8.57 -15.19
N PHE A 168 2.24 -7.59 -14.38
CA PHE A 168 1.32 -6.62 -13.81
C PHE A 168 0.52 -5.92 -14.91
N HIS A 169 1.19 -5.36 -15.93
CA HIS A 169 0.49 -4.70 -17.03
C HIS A 169 -0.44 -5.64 -17.81
N GLN A 170 0.01 -6.86 -18.09
CA GLN A 170 -0.81 -7.88 -18.78
C GLN A 170 -2.05 -8.29 -17.98
N LEU A 171 -1.98 -8.29 -16.65
CA LEU A 171 -3.10 -8.64 -15.78
C LEU A 171 -4.01 -7.44 -15.48
N SER A 172 -3.46 -6.23 -15.48
CA SER A 172 -4.19 -5.00 -15.15
C SER A 172 -4.90 -4.37 -16.35
N PHE A 173 -4.38 -4.58 -17.57
CA PHE A 173 -4.88 -3.89 -18.77
C PHE A 173 -5.18 -4.88 -19.89
N ALA A 174 -6.39 -4.78 -20.45
CA ALA A 174 -6.85 -5.63 -21.55
C ALA A 174 -6.44 -5.12 -22.96
N ASN A 175 -5.81 -3.95 -23.02
CA ASN A 175 -5.34 -3.30 -24.24
C ASN A 175 -3.79 -3.23 -24.25
N ASP A 176 -3.22 -2.54 -25.24
CA ASP A 176 -1.78 -2.38 -25.40
C ASP A 176 -1.29 -0.94 -25.15
N PHE A 177 -2.13 -0.02 -24.67
CA PHE A 177 -1.77 1.41 -24.47
C PHE A 177 -0.60 1.59 -23.50
N TRP A 178 -0.41 0.66 -22.57
CA TRP A 178 0.73 0.63 -21.64
C TRP A 178 2.08 0.27 -22.29
N ARG A 179 2.08 -0.25 -23.53
CA ARG A 179 3.32 -0.50 -24.28
C ARG A 179 3.80 0.81 -24.88
N LEU A 180 4.65 1.48 -24.12
CA LEU A 180 5.23 2.78 -24.44
C LEU A 180 6.73 2.64 -24.73
N ASP A 181 7.24 3.47 -25.64
CA ASP A 181 8.63 3.50 -26.07
C ASP A 181 9.33 4.73 -25.46
N PRO A 182 10.36 4.56 -24.62
CA PRO A 182 11.07 5.68 -24.00
C PRO A 182 11.79 6.61 -24.99
N ARG A 183 11.88 6.25 -26.27
CA ARG A 183 12.39 7.12 -27.34
C ARG A 183 11.37 8.17 -27.78
N THR A 184 10.08 7.88 -27.64
CA THR A 184 8.98 8.73 -28.15
C THR A 184 8.03 9.19 -27.05
N ASP A 185 7.79 8.37 -26.03
CA ASP A 185 6.78 8.59 -25.00
C ASP A 185 7.42 9.19 -23.74
N TYR A 186 6.87 10.30 -23.24
CA TYR A 186 7.41 11.01 -22.09
C TYR A 186 7.05 10.35 -20.76
N LEU A 187 5.92 9.67 -20.65
CA LEU A 187 5.43 9.04 -19.44
C LEU A 187 6.42 8.01 -18.89
N VAL A 188 6.97 7.16 -19.76
CA VAL A 188 8.01 6.18 -19.38
C VAL A 188 9.42 6.78 -19.32
N ARG A 189 9.63 8.00 -19.84
CA ARG A 189 10.86 8.75 -19.60
C ARG A 189 10.86 9.36 -18.21
N ILE A 190 9.76 9.94 -17.75
CA ILE A 190 9.66 10.59 -16.43
C ILE A 190 9.39 9.59 -15.30
N PHE A 191 8.77 8.45 -15.60
CA PHE A 191 8.62 7.31 -14.70
C PHE A 191 9.32 6.08 -15.28
N PRO A 192 10.67 6.06 -15.30
CA PRO A 192 11.42 4.91 -15.77
C PRO A 192 11.12 3.68 -14.91
N GLN A 193 11.40 2.49 -15.41
CA GLN A 193 11.09 1.27 -14.68
C GLN A 193 11.72 1.20 -13.28
N ASP A 194 12.93 1.76 -13.12
CA ASP A 194 13.63 1.83 -11.83
C ASP A 194 12.89 2.73 -10.80
N PHE A 195 12.17 3.76 -11.26
CA PHE A 195 11.27 4.54 -10.40
C PHE A 195 10.17 3.65 -9.82
N TRP A 196 9.59 2.78 -10.64
CA TRP A 196 8.54 1.85 -10.18
C TRP A 196 9.08 0.76 -9.25
N PHE A 197 10.33 0.34 -9.42
CA PHE A 197 11.01 -0.54 -8.47
C PHE A 197 11.14 0.14 -7.10
N ASP A 198 11.65 1.36 -7.06
CA ASP A 198 11.76 2.13 -5.82
C ASP A 198 10.41 2.40 -5.17
N ALA A 199 9.39 2.76 -5.96
CA ALA A 199 8.03 2.96 -5.46
C ALA A 199 7.47 1.66 -4.86
N THR A 200 7.74 0.51 -5.48
CA THR A 200 7.37 -0.80 -4.97
C THR A 200 8.06 -1.09 -3.63
N LEU A 201 9.36 -0.81 -3.52
CA LEU A 201 10.10 -0.94 -2.27
C LEU A 201 9.55 0.00 -1.19
N TRP A 202 9.25 1.24 -1.55
CA TRP A 202 8.69 2.26 -0.66
C TRP A 202 7.34 1.82 -0.06
N VAL A 203 6.49 1.19 -0.88
CA VAL A 203 5.22 0.58 -0.46
C VAL A 203 5.48 -0.63 0.45
N ALA A 204 6.37 -1.53 0.04
CA ALA A 204 6.69 -2.75 0.78
C ALA A 204 7.21 -2.43 2.19
N VAL A 205 8.15 -1.49 2.32
CA VAL A 205 8.72 -1.09 3.63
C VAL A 205 7.65 -0.57 4.58
N ARG A 206 6.68 0.21 4.10
CA ARG A 206 5.59 0.73 4.94
C ARG A 206 4.61 -0.34 5.36
N ALA A 207 4.21 -1.20 4.43
CA ALA A 207 3.33 -2.31 4.72
C ALA A 207 3.99 -3.31 5.70
N ILE A 208 5.30 -3.60 5.53
CA ILE A 208 6.10 -4.40 6.46
C ILE A 208 6.16 -3.73 7.84
N SER A 209 6.43 -2.42 7.90
CA SER A 209 6.51 -1.69 9.17
C SER A 209 5.19 -1.76 9.94
N GLY A 210 4.06 -1.51 9.27
CA GLY A 210 2.74 -1.66 9.87
C GLY A 210 2.46 -3.10 10.32
N ALA A 211 2.81 -4.08 9.49
CA ALA A 211 2.64 -5.50 9.82
C ALA A 211 3.49 -5.94 11.02
N LEU A 212 4.74 -5.45 11.13
CA LEU A 212 5.62 -5.68 12.27
C LEU A 212 5.02 -5.11 13.56
N VAL A 213 4.52 -3.86 13.52
CA VAL A 213 3.87 -3.24 14.69
C VAL A 213 2.69 -4.08 15.15
N LEU A 214 1.79 -4.49 14.25
CA LEU A 214 0.62 -5.31 14.60
C LEU A 214 1.04 -6.68 15.17
N THR A 215 2.06 -7.30 14.59
CA THR A 215 2.56 -8.62 15.01
C THR A 215 3.21 -8.55 16.38
N VAL A 216 4.11 -7.60 16.60
CA VAL A 216 4.84 -7.43 17.86
C VAL A 216 3.91 -6.99 18.98
N ALA A 217 3.05 -5.98 18.74
CA ALA A 217 2.11 -5.50 19.75
C ALA A 217 1.09 -6.59 20.14
N GLY A 218 0.52 -7.29 19.14
CA GLY A 218 -0.44 -8.37 19.37
C GLY A 218 0.17 -9.54 20.14
N SER A 219 1.32 -10.05 19.69
CA SER A 219 2.02 -11.17 20.34
C SER A 219 2.56 -10.79 21.72
N GLY A 220 3.16 -9.61 21.87
CA GLY A 220 3.69 -9.10 23.14
C GLY A 220 2.60 -8.95 24.20
N PHE A 221 1.44 -8.41 23.83
CA PHE A 221 0.27 -8.32 24.72
C PHE A 221 -0.18 -9.70 25.22
N LEU A 222 -0.24 -10.70 24.33
CA LEU A 222 -0.66 -12.05 24.70
C LEU A 222 0.33 -12.73 25.65
N VAL A 223 1.64 -12.54 25.42
CA VAL A 223 2.69 -13.03 26.31
C VAL A 223 2.59 -12.37 27.68
N TYR A 224 2.47 -11.04 27.73
CA TYR A 224 2.31 -10.30 28.99
C TYR A 224 1.05 -10.72 29.77
N ARG A 225 -0.08 -10.89 29.09
CA ARG A 225 -1.32 -11.36 29.72
C ARG A 225 -1.18 -12.78 30.29
N LYS A 226 -0.47 -13.67 29.58
CA LYS A 226 -0.19 -15.02 30.09
C LYS A 226 0.69 -14.92 31.33
N TYR A 227 1.80 -14.21 31.26
CA TYR A 227 2.76 -14.06 32.38
C TYR A 227 2.12 -13.46 33.64
N SER A 228 1.40 -12.34 33.51
CA SER A 228 0.67 -11.71 34.63
C SER A 228 -0.48 -12.56 35.19
N GLY A 229 -1.01 -13.50 34.41
CA GLY A 229 -1.96 -14.50 34.89
C GLY A 229 -1.29 -15.56 35.75
N TRP A 230 -0.08 -15.99 35.37
CA TRP A 230 0.72 -16.95 36.13
C TRP A 230 1.19 -16.37 37.47
N GLN A 231 1.66 -15.12 37.48
CA GLN A 231 2.09 -14.46 38.73
C GLN A 231 0.94 -14.39 39.75
N ARG A 232 -0.23 -13.91 39.34
CA ARG A 232 -1.41 -13.85 40.23
C ARG A 232 -1.85 -15.23 40.75
N ALA A 233 -1.64 -16.29 39.98
CA ALA A 233 -1.95 -17.64 40.43
C ALA A 233 -0.95 -18.14 41.48
N MET A 234 0.34 -17.81 41.33
CA MET A 234 1.37 -18.13 42.33
C MET A 234 1.16 -17.35 43.63
N ASP A 235 0.98 -16.03 43.54
CA ASP A 235 0.74 -15.18 44.73
C ASP A 235 -0.51 -15.63 45.52
N GLY A 236 -1.55 -16.09 44.80
CA GLY A 236 -2.75 -16.65 45.41
C GLY A 236 -2.53 -17.97 46.15
N LEU A 237 -1.64 -18.84 45.66
CA LEU A 237 -1.31 -20.09 46.35
C LEU A 237 -0.51 -19.84 47.62
N ASP A 238 0.44 -18.90 47.59
CA ASP A 238 1.24 -18.54 48.76
C ASP A 238 0.34 -17.96 49.88
N SER A 239 -0.65 -17.12 49.53
CA SER A 239 -1.59 -16.56 50.51
C SER A 239 -2.52 -17.59 51.18
N VAL A 240 -2.77 -18.73 50.55
CA VAL A 240 -3.60 -19.83 51.11
C VAL A 240 -2.78 -20.70 52.06
N HIS A 241 -1.46 -20.78 51.87
CA HIS A 241 -0.57 -21.52 52.77
C HIS A 241 -0.22 -20.75 54.06
N GLU A 242 -0.39 -19.42 54.06
CA GLU A 242 -0.16 -18.55 55.23
C GLU A 242 -1.40 -18.34 56.11
N SER A 243 -2.58 -18.84 55.72
CA SER A 243 -3.85 -18.75 56.46
C SER A 243 -4.23 -20.04 57.17
#